data_AF-A0A7K6MLY1-F1
#
_entry.id   AF-A0A7K6MLY1-F1
#
_cell.length_a   1.000
_cell.length_b   1.000
_cell.length_c   1.000
_cell.angle_alpha   90.00
_cell.angle_beta   90.00
_cell.angle_gamma   90.00
#
_symmetry.space_group_name_H-M   'P 1'
#
loop_
_entity.id
_entity.type
_entity.pdbx_description
1 polymer ?
#
loop_
_entity_poly.entity_id
_entity_poly.type
_entity_poly.pdbx_seq_one_letter_code
_entity_poly.pdbx_strand_id
1 'polypeptide(L)'
;SKKKGLSFEEKRARMMEIFFETKDVFQLKDLEKIAPKEKGITSMSVKEILQSLVDDGMVDTDRIGTSNYFWAFPSKALHARKRKLEELESQFAESSQKKEALQKSIEKSKIGREDTAERAALLKELAALRQKKEQLKTEIDKYRECDPDVVEEMRK
;
A
#
# COMPACT_ATOMS: atom_id res chain seq x y z
N SER A 1 -25.97 1.55 45.49
CA SER A 1 -25.58 1.48 44.07
C SER A 1 -24.45 2.44 43.75
N LYS A 2 -23.22 1.94 43.61
CA LYS A 2 -22.08 2.76 43.16
C LYS A 2 -22.30 3.10 41.69
N LYS A 3 -22.43 4.40 41.35
CA LYS A 3 -22.54 4.87 39.97
C LYS A 3 -21.34 4.33 39.19
N LYS A 4 -21.59 3.49 38.19
CA LYS A 4 -20.55 2.98 37.28
C LYS A 4 -19.89 4.18 36.62
N GLY A 5 -18.56 4.29 36.71
CA GLY A 5 -17.81 5.35 36.06
C GLY A 5 -17.96 5.26 34.53
N LEU A 6 -17.84 6.40 33.86
CA LEU A 6 -17.82 6.46 32.39
C LEU A 6 -16.63 5.66 31.85
N SER A 7 -16.91 4.75 30.92
CA SER A 7 -15.90 4.08 30.12
C SER A 7 -15.18 5.05 29.19
N PHE A 8 -14.04 4.61 28.64
CA PHE A 8 -13.26 5.41 27.72
C PHE A 8 -14.06 5.82 26.48
N GLU A 9 -14.78 4.89 25.87
CA GLU A 9 -15.58 5.16 24.67
C GLU A 9 -16.77 6.08 24.96
N GLU A 10 -17.42 5.95 26.11
CA GLU A 10 -18.46 6.90 26.53
C GLU A 10 -17.91 8.31 26.72
N LYS A 11 -16.68 8.46 27.25
CA LYS A 11 -16.02 9.77 27.35
C LYS A 11 -15.72 10.35 25.96
N ARG A 12 -15.30 9.54 24.99
CA ARG A 12 -15.07 9.96 23.60
C ARG A 12 -16.36 10.45 22.95
N ALA A 13 -17.43 9.67 23.04
CA ALA A 13 -18.74 10.05 22.51
C ALA A 13 -19.23 11.38 23.10
N ARG A 14 -19.15 11.53 24.43
CA ARG A 14 -19.54 12.77 25.10
C ARG A 14 -18.64 13.97 24.77
N MET A 15 -17.35 13.76 24.54
CA MET A 15 -16.46 14.81 24.07
C MET A 15 -16.87 15.30 22.67
N MET A 16 -17.22 14.37 21.77
CA MET A 16 -17.73 14.72 20.44
C MET A 16 -19.04 15.51 20.49
N GLU A 17 -19.93 15.18 21.44
CA GLU A 17 -21.17 15.95 21.65
C GLU A 17 -20.87 17.43 21.95
N ILE A 18 -19.83 17.74 22.73
CA ILE A 18 -19.44 19.15 23.00
C ILE A 18 -19.18 19.88 21.69
N PHE A 19 -18.35 19.31 20.79
CA PHE A 19 -18.05 19.93 19.51
C PHE A 19 -19.29 20.08 18.62
N PHE A 20 -20.19 19.08 18.61
CA PHE A 20 -21.35 19.08 17.74
C PHE A 20 -22.51 19.97 18.22
N GLU A 21 -22.69 20.07 19.53
CA GLU A 21 -23.71 20.92 20.16
C GLU A 21 -23.31 22.39 20.09
N THR A 22 -22.05 22.71 20.46
CA THR A 22 -21.55 24.09 20.49
C THR A 22 -21.19 24.62 19.11
N LYS A 23 -20.71 23.74 18.21
CA LYS A 23 -20.20 24.09 16.88
C LYS A 23 -19.10 25.15 16.92
N ASP A 24 -18.28 25.11 17.97
CA ASP A 24 -17.24 26.10 18.25
C ASP A 24 -15.83 25.49 18.19
N VAL A 25 -14.82 26.35 18.26
CA VAL A 25 -13.40 26.01 18.29
C VAL A 25 -12.85 26.21 19.69
N PHE A 26 -12.16 25.22 20.21
CA PHE A 26 -11.68 25.22 21.60
C PHE A 26 -10.17 25.15 21.69
N GLN A 27 -9.62 25.74 22.75
CA GLN A 27 -8.29 25.40 23.23
C GLN A 27 -8.38 24.27 24.28
N LEU A 28 -7.29 23.56 24.50
CA LEU A 28 -7.24 22.48 25.50
C LEU A 28 -7.73 22.95 26.89
N LYS A 29 -7.30 24.15 27.32
CA LYS A 29 -7.70 24.76 28.61
C LYS A 29 -9.21 25.00 28.75
N ASP A 30 -9.90 25.19 27.62
CA ASP A 30 -11.35 25.44 27.61
C ASP A 30 -12.09 24.10 27.72
N LEU A 31 -11.62 23.08 26.98
CA LEU A 31 -12.14 21.70 27.09
C LEU A 31 -11.91 21.11 28.47
N GLU A 32 -10.77 21.40 29.12
CA GLU A 32 -10.49 20.97 30.50
C GLU A 32 -11.47 21.55 31.53
N LYS A 33 -12.19 22.62 31.20
CA LYS A 33 -13.24 23.21 32.03
C LYS A 33 -14.63 22.72 31.65
N ILE A 34 -14.94 22.70 30.35
CA ILE A 34 -16.27 22.38 29.82
C ILE A 34 -16.57 20.89 29.95
N ALA A 35 -15.62 20.01 29.60
CA ALA A 35 -15.85 18.57 29.57
C ALA A 35 -16.18 17.96 30.95
N PRO A 36 -15.52 18.35 32.07
CA PRO A 36 -15.93 17.91 33.39
C PRO A 36 -17.26 18.51 33.83
N LYS A 37 -17.51 19.79 33.52
CA LYS A 37 -18.70 20.52 33.97
C LYS A 37 -19.97 20.04 33.29
N GLU A 38 -19.94 19.87 31.98
CA GLU A 38 -21.15 19.58 31.18
C GLU A 38 -21.35 18.09 30.94
N LYS A 39 -20.26 17.35 30.72
CA LYS A 39 -20.34 15.95 30.29
C LYS A 39 -19.84 14.95 31.35
N GLY A 40 -19.32 15.44 32.49
CA GLY A 40 -18.85 14.61 33.60
C GLY A 40 -17.56 13.85 33.29
N ILE A 41 -16.80 14.28 32.29
CA ILE A 41 -15.50 13.68 31.94
C ILE A 41 -14.48 14.10 33.00
N THR A 42 -13.76 13.15 33.59
CA THR A 42 -12.74 13.48 34.60
C THR A 42 -11.66 14.38 33.99
N SER A 43 -11.33 15.51 34.66
CA SER A 43 -10.36 16.51 34.16
C SER A 43 -9.02 15.89 33.74
N MET A 44 -8.48 14.96 34.52
CA MET A 44 -7.22 14.25 34.19
C MET A 44 -7.28 13.45 32.88
N SER A 45 -8.48 13.02 32.43
CA SER A 45 -8.65 12.23 31.20
C SER A 45 -8.99 13.06 29.97
N VAL A 46 -9.26 14.37 30.10
CA VAL A 46 -9.69 15.22 28.98
C VAL A 46 -8.64 15.22 27.86
N LYS A 47 -7.36 15.42 28.20
CA LYS A 47 -6.26 15.46 27.24
C LYS A 47 -6.09 14.14 26.49
N GLU A 48 -6.14 13.01 27.19
CA GLU A 48 -6.01 11.67 26.61
C GLU A 48 -7.17 11.36 25.66
N ILE A 49 -8.40 11.67 26.07
CA ILE A 49 -9.60 11.47 25.26
C ILE A 49 -9.56 12.35 24.01
N LEU A 50 -9.20 13.63 24.16
CA LEU A 50 -9.05 14.55 23.04
C LEU A 50 -8.00 14.06 22.04
N GLN A 51 -6.83 13.63 22.53
CA GLN A 51 -5.78 13.09 21.67
C GLN A 51 -6.26 11.86 20.90
N SER A 52 -6.94 10.92 21.57
CA SER A 52 -7.48 9.72 20.88
C SER A 52 -8.50 10.06 19.78
N LEU A 53 -9.24 11.17 19.90
CA LEU A 53 -10.18 11.63 18.89
C LEU A 53 -9.47 12.34 17.73
N VAL A 54 -8.36 13.03 18.01
CA VAL A 54 -7.51 13.64 16.99
C VAL A 54 -6.78 12.57 16.19
N ASP A 55 -6.23 11.56 16.86
CA ASP A 55 -5.50 10.46 16.24
C ASP A 55 -6.40 9.65 15.29
N ASP A 56 -7.67 9.46 15.65
CA ASP A 56 -8.70 8.82 14.81
C ASP A 56 -9.32 9.78 13.76
N GLY A 57 -8.83 11.02 13.67
CA GLY A 57 -9.28 12.03 12.71
C GLY A 57 -10.71 12.58 12.95
N MET A 58 -11.32 12.26 14.08
CA MET A 58 -12.67 12.71 14.44
C MET A 58 -12.70 14.19 14.85
N VAL A 59 -11.63 14.66 15.51
CA VAL A 59 -11.41 16.06 15.87
C VAL A 59 -10.24 16.59 15.05
N ASP A 60 -10.42 17.75 14.43
CA ASP A 60 -9.32 18.48 13.79
C ASP A 60 -8.52 19.23 14.83
N THR A 61 -7.22 19.38 14.58
CA THR A 61 -6.37 20.28 15.33
C THR A 61 -5.48 21.09 14.40
N ASP A 62 -5.24 22.34 14.75
CA ASP A 62 -4.27 23.18 14.08
C ASP A 62 -3.60 24.14 15.07
N ARG A 63 -2.34 24.47 14.79
CA ARG A 63 -1.53 25.34 15.63
C ARG A 63 -1.50 26.73 15.01
N ILE A 64 -2.14 27.68 15.68
CA ILE A 64 -2.15 29.09 15.27
C ILE A 64 -1.34 29.88 16.30
N GLY A 65 -0.17 30.36 15.88
CA GLY A 65 0.81 31.01 16.76
C GLY A 65 1.36 30.04 17.81
N THR A 66 1.15 30.37 19.08
CA THR A 66 1.64 29.57 20.21
C THR A 66 0.64 28.53 20.72
N SER A 67 -0.57 28.49 20.16
CA SER A 67 -1.70 27.74 20.71
C SER A 67 -2.25 26.72 19.72
N ASN A 68 -2.65 25.56 20.23
CA ASN A 68 -3.40 24.56 19.45
C ASN A 68 -4.90 24.77 19.62
N TYR A 69 -5.62 24.68 18.51
CA TYR A 69 -7.07 24.80 18.42
C TYR A 69 -7.65 23.46 18.00
N PHE A 70 -8.85 23.15 18.50
CA PHE A 70 -9.54 21.89 18.26
C PHE A 70 -10.98 22.15 17.86
N TRP A 71 -11.47 21.46 16.84
CA TRP A 71 -12.84 21.56 16.37
C TRP A 71 -13.30 20.27 15.69
N ALA A 72 -14.61 20.07 15.57
CA ALA A 72 -15.15 18.97 14.78
C ALA A 72 -16.48 19.36 14.13
N PHE A 73 -16.66 18.98 12.87
CA PHE A 73 -17.92 19.18 12.16
C PHE A 73 -18.73 17.88 12.08
N PRO A 74 -20.05 17.89 12.36
CA PRO A 74 -20.89 16.70 12.26
C PRO A 74 -20.82 16.02 10.88
N SER A 75 -20.67 16.80 9.82
CA SER A 75 -20.60 16.30 8.44
C SER A 75 -19.24 15.69 8.08
N LYS A 76 -18.17 15.98 8.83
CA LYS A 76 -16.80 15.60 8.45
C LYS A 76 -16.62 14.09 8.39
N ALA A 77 -17.12 13.34 9.38
CA ALA A 77 -17.01 11.88 9.40
C ALA A 77 -17.66 11.25 8.15
N LEU A 78 -18.82 11.79 7.74
CA LEU A 78 -19.51 11.37 6.53
C LEU A 78 -18.69 11.70 5.27
N HIS A 79 -18.18 12.92 5.15
CA HIS A 79 -17.37 13.33 3.99
C HIS A 79 -16.03 12.58 3.90
N ALA A 80 -15.38 12.30 5.03
CA ALA A 80 -14.16 11.50 5.08
C ALA A 80 -14.42 10.06 4.60
N ARG A 81 -15.50 9.43 5.08
CA ARG A 81 -15.89 8.09 4.62
C ARG A 81 -16.25 8.06 3.12
N LYS A 82 -17.00 9.06 2.63
CA LYS A 82 -17.33 9.17 1.19
C LYS A 82 -16.08 9.32 0.33
N ARG A 83 -15.17 10.24 0.68
CA ARG A 83 -13.88 10.39 -0.04
C ARG A 83 -13.07 9.10 -0.02
N LYS A 84 -13.03 8.40 1.11
CA LYS A 84 -12.30 7.14 1.21
C LYS A 84 -12.93 6.03 0.35
N LEU A 85 -14.25 5.99 0.29
CA LEU A 85 -14.98 5.07 -0.59
C LEU A 85 -14.64 5.35 -2.06
N GLU A 86 -14.75 6.60 -2.50
CA GLU A 86 -14.44 7.02 -3.88
C GLU A 86 -12.98 6.70 -4.26
N GLU A 87 -12.04 6.93 -3.35
CA GLU A 87 -10.62 6.58 -3.55
C GLU A 87 -10.43 5.06 -3.73
N LEU A 88 -11.05 4.25 -2.87
CA LEU A 88 -10.97 2.79 -2.94
C LEU A 88 -11.64 2.23 -4.19
N GLU A 89 -12.79 2.80 -4.59
CA GLU A 89 -13.50 2.43 -5.83
C GLU A 89 -12.63 2.74 -7.06
N SER A 90 -11.97 3.89 -7.08
CA SER A 90 -11.03 4.26 -8.15
C SER A 90 -9.82 3.31 -8.21
N GLN A 91 -9.19 3.02 -7.07
CA GLN A 91 -8.06 2.07 -7.00
C GLN A 91 -8.48 0.65 -7.41
N PHE A 92 -9.67 0.22 -7.03
CA PHE A 92 -10.22 -1.07 -7.43
C PHE A 92 -10.44 -1.13 -8.94
N ALA A 93 -11.05 -0.09 -9.52
CA ALA A 93 -11.29 -0.02 -10.97
C ALA A 93 -9.96 -0.06 -11.75
N GLU A 94 -8.96 0.74 -11.35
CA GLU A 94 -7.64 0.76 -11.98
C GLU A 94 -6.95 -0.61 -11.88
N SER A 95 -6.96 -1.22 -10.69
CA SER A 95 -6.35 -2.53 -10.45
C SER A 95 -7.04 -3.64 -11.24
N SER A 96 -8.37 -3.59 -11.33
CA SER A 96 -9.17 -4.53 -12.13
C SER A 96 -8.84 -4.42 -13.61
N GLN A 97 -8.76 -3.20 -14.15
CA GLN A 97 -8.38 -2.96 -15.54
C GLN A 97 -6.95 -3.45 -15.84
N LYS A 98 -6.00 -3.18 -14.95
CA LYS A 98 -4.62 -3.69 -15.06
C LYS A 98 -4.58 -5.22 -15.05
N LYS A 99 -5.34 -5.86 -14.16
CA LYS A 99 -5.46 -7.32 -14.09
C LYS A 99 -5.99 -7.89 -15.41
N GLU A 100 -7.06 -7.31 -15.95
CA GLU A 100 -7.63 -7.79 -17.23
C GLU A 100 -6.65 -7.62 -18.39
N ALA A 101 -5.96 -6.48 -18.47
CA ALA A 101 -4.95 -6.24 -19.50
C ALA A 101 -3.78 -7.24 -19.42
N LEU A 102 -3.27 -7.50 -18.21
CA LEU A 102 -2.21 -8.49 -17.99
C LEU A 102 -2.67 -9.91 -18.32
N GLN A 103 -3.90 -10.28 -17.95
CA GLN A 103 -4.47 -11.59 -18.26
C GLN A 103 -4.54 -11.81 -19.78
N LYS A 104 -5.04 -10.81 -20.53
CA LYS A 104 -5.04 -10.85 -22.01
C LYS A 104 -3.64 -10.95 -22.59
N SER A 105 -2.65 -10.26 -22.01
CA SER A 105 -1.25 -10.33 -22.45
C SER A 105 -0.64 -11.72 -22.19
N ILE A 106 -0.96 -12.34 -21.06
CA ILE A 106 -0.53 -13.70 -20.72
C ILE A 106 -1.12 -14.70 -21.71
N GLU A 107 -2.43 -14.61 -21.97
CA GLU A 107 -3.11 -15.50 -22.92
C GLU A 107 -2.52 -15.38 -24.33
N LYS A 108 -2.32 -14.15 -24.82
CA LYS A 108 -1.63 -13.93 -26.11
C LYS A 108 -0.22 -14.51 -26.15
N SER A 109 0.53 -14.42 -25.04
CA SER A 109 1.90 -14.94 -24.96
C SER A 109 1.98 -16.46 -24.86
N LYS A 110 0.88 -17.11 -24.42
CA LYS A 110 0.77 -18.57 -24.34
C LYS A 110 0.50 -19.22 -25.70
N ILE A 111 -0.15 -18.52 -26.63
CA ILE A 111 -0.42 -19.03 -27.98
C ILE A 111 0.91 -19.38 -28.66
N GLY A 112 1.08 -20.64 -29.07
CA GLY A 112 2.32 -21.14 -29.69
C GLY A 112 3.47 -21.39 -28.71
N ARG A 113 3.23 -21.22 -27.41
CA ARG A 113 4.12 -21.60 -26.31
C ARG A 113 3.39 -22.48 -25.31
N GLU A 114 2.42 -23.27 -25.77
CA GLU A 114 1.70 -24.17 -24.88
C GLU A 114 2.67 -25.16 -24.24
N ASP A 115 2.46 -25.49 -22.97
CA ASP A 115 3.25 -26.50 -22.27
C ASP A 115 2.80 -27.90 -22.70
N THR A 116 3.27 -28.32 -23.88
CA THR A 116 3.09 -29.66 -24.41
C THR A 116 4.34 -30.52 -24.15
N ALA A 117 4.15 -31.84 -24.05
CA ALA A 117 5.26 -32.78 -23.92
C ALA A 117 6.23 -32.70 -25.12
N GLU A 118 5.70 -32.45 -26.32
CA GLU A 118 6.49 -32.24 -27.54
C GLU A 118 7.40 -31.01 -27.44
N ARG A 119 6.86 -29.87 -26.99
CA ARG A 119 7.66 -28.66 -26.79
C ARG A 119 8.75 -28.85 -25.74
N ALA A 120 8.44 -29.55 -24.64
CA ALA A 120 9.42 -29.87 -23.60
C ALA A 120 10.56 -30.76 -24.14
N ALA A 121 10.22 -31.76 -24.97
CA ALA A 121 11.21 -32.61 -25.63
C ALA A 121 12.09 -31.82 -26.60
N LEU A 122 11.48 -30.98 -27.46
CA LEU A 122 12.20 -30.11 -28.40
C LEU A 122 13.13 -29.11 -27.70
N LEU A 123 12.70 -28.52 -26.58
CA LEU A 123 13.55 -27.62 -25.78
C LEU A 123 14.76 -28.35 -25.20
N LYS A 124 14.59 -29.59 -24.74
CA LYS A 124 15.68 -30.43 -24.24
C LYS A 124 16.65 -30.82 -25.35
N GLU A 125 16.14 -31.20 -26.52
CA GLU A 125 16.95 -31.52 -27.70
C GLU A 125 17.74 -30.30 -28.18
N LEU A 126 17.09 -29.14 -28.27
CA LEU A 126 17.72 -27.89 -28.66
C LEU A 126 18.86 -27.50 -27.69
N ALA A 127 18.66 -27.69 -26.38
CA ALA A 127 19.71 -27.47 -25.39
C ALA A 127 20.91 -28.41 -25.60
N ALA A 128 20.66 -29.70 -25.83
CA ALA A 128 21.70 -30.70 -26.10
C ALA A 128 22.48 -30.39 -27.38
N LEU A 129 21.77 -30.02 -28.46
CA LEU A 129 22.40 -29.64 -29.74
C LEU A 129 23.23 -28.37 -29.62
N ARG A 130 22.78 -27.38 -28.85
CA ARG A 130 23.58 -26.17 -28.56
C ARG A 130 24.87 -26.50 -27.81
N GLN A 131 24.79 -27.36 -26.81
CA GLN A 131 25.98 -27.81 -26.08
C GLN A 131 26.95 -28.56 -27.01
N LYS A 132 26.43 -29.46 -27.86
CA LYS A 132 27.25 -30.20 -28.83
C LYS A 132 27.91 -29.27 -29.84
N LYS A 133 27.18 -28.26 -30.34
CA LYS A 133 27.73 -27.25 -31.24
C LYS A 133 28.90 -26.51 -30.60
N GLU A 134 28.77 -26.12 -29.34
CA GLU A 134 29.85 -25.40 -28.64
C GLU A 134 31.07 -26.29 -28.38
N GLN A 135 30.85 -27.57 -28.05
CA GLN A 135 31.93 -28.55 -27.91
C GLN A 135 32.69 -28.75 -29.22
N LEU A 136 31.97 -28.97 -30.33
CA LEU A 136 32.57 -29.13 -31.66
C LEU A 136 33.30 -27.86 -32.10
N LYS A 137 32.75 -26.69 -31.82
CA LYS A 137 33.42 -25.41 -32.11
C LYS A 137 34.73 -25.27 -31.35
N THR A 138 34.71 -25.59 -30.05
CA THR A 138 35.91 -25.63 -29.21
C THR A 138 36.92 -26.65 -29.73
N GLU A 139 36.46 -27.79 -30.22
CA GLU A 139 37.32 -28.83 -30.80
C GLU A 139 37.96 -28.38 -32.11
N ILE A 140 37.20 -27.76 -33.02
CA ILE A 140 37.73 -27.15 -34.24
C ILE A 140 38.79 -26.09 -33.90
N ASP A 141 38.52 -25.23 -32.92
CA ASP A 141 39.47 -24.19 -32.49
C ASP A 141 40.80 -24.78 -31.99
N LYS A 142 40.82 -26.00 -31.41
CA LYS A 142 42.07 -26.67 -31.01
C LYS A 142 42.93 -27.08 -32.19
N TYR A 143 42.31 -27.40 -33.32
CA TYR A 143 43.02 -27.84 -34.54
C TYR A 143 43.25 -26.69 -35.52
N ARG A 144 42.97 -25.44 -35.11
CA ARG A 144 43.11 -24.25 -35.94
C ARG A 144 44.52 -24.03 -36.48
N GLU A 145 45.55 -24.41 -35.73
CA GLU A 145 46.96 -24.32 -36.16
C GLU A 145 47.40 -25.50 -37.03
N CYS A 146 46.60 -26.57 -37.10
CA CYS A 146 46.82 -27.74 -37.95
C CYS A 146 46.02 -27.67 -39.27
N ASP A 147 45.36 -26.55 -39.54
CA ASP A 147 44.63 -26.32 -40.77
C ASP A 147 45.63 -26.32 -41.96
N PRO A 148 45.45 -27.15 -43.00
CA PRO A 148 46.37 -27.24 -44.13
C PRO A 148 46.71 -25.88 -44.75
N ASP A 149 45.75 -24.97 -44.80
CA ASP A 149 45.96 -23.62 -45.35
C ASP A 149 46.84 -22.77 -44.42
N VAL A 150 46.65 -22.88 -43.09
CA VAL A 150 47.49 -22.20 -42.07
C VAL A 150 48.91 -22.81 -42.03
N VAL A 151 49.02 -24.13 -42.15
CA VAL A 151 50.31 -24.84 -42.20
C VAL A 151 51.07 -24.51 -43.48
N GLU A 152 50.39 -24.36 -44.62
CA GLU A 152 51.03 -23.88 -45.86
C GLU A 152 51.48 -22.42 -45.76
N GLU A 153 50.71 -21.53 -45.11
CA GLU A 153 51.16 -20.15 -44.86
C GLU A 153 52.37 -20.10 -43.91
N MET A 154 52.44 -20.96 -42.89
CA MET A 154 53.61 -21.04 -42.00
C MET A 154 54.87 -21.65 -42.66
N ARG A 155 54.73 -22.32 -43.81
CA ARG A 155 55.83 -22.94 -44.57
C ARG A 155 56.42 -22.04 -45.67
N LYS A 156 55.80 -20.89 -45.94
CA LYS A 156 56.35 -19.83 -46.80
C LYS A 156 57.27 -18.91 -46.01
#